data_AF-A0AAW8K4P9-F1
#
_entry.id   AF-A0AAW8K4P9-F1
#
_cell.length_a   1.000
_cell.length_b   1.000
_cell.length_c   1.000
_cell.angle_alpha   90.00
_cell.angle_beta   90.00
_cell.angle_gamma   90.00
#
_symmetry.space_group_name_H-M   'P 1'
#
loop_
_entity.id
_entity.type
_entity.pdbx_description
1 polymer ?
#
loop_
_entity_poly.entity_id
_entity_poly.type
_entity_poly.pdbx_seq_one_letter_code
_entity_poly.pdbx_strand_id
1 'polypeptide(L)'
;ITSNINQNMEIGNIIHVKHPLVMIQTEVLEYEHNILTEKIELLIFGNYTRDVKSKFDNIKENVKNLAEQFTKQEIIINKQTN
;
A
#
# COMPACT_ATOMS: atom_id res chain seq x y z
N ILE A 1 1.74 -12.88 23.09
CA ILE A 1 2.74 -12.84 22.00
C ILE A 1 3.08 -11.38 21.79
N THR A 2 4.29 -10.95 22.14
CA THR A 2 4.79 -9.59 21.91
C THR A 2 5.14 -9.44 20.43
N SER A 3 4.61 -8.41 19.77
CA SER A 3 4.87 -8.08 18.37
C SER A 3 6.36 -7.80 18.19
N ASN A 4 7.04 -8.65 17.42
CA ASN A 4 8.45 -8.47 17.06
C ASN A 4 8.50 -8.09 15.58
N ILE A 5 9.18 -6.99 15.24
CA ILE A 5 9.32 -6.49 13.86
C ILE A 5 10.02 -7.49 12.91
N ASN A 6 10.69 -8.51 13.46
CA ASN A 6 11.34 -9.58 12.70
C ASN A 6 10.42 -10.79 12.44
N GLN A 7 9.13 -10.69 12.75
CA GLN A 7 8.16 -11.72 12.41
C GLN A 7 7.61 -11.50 11.00
N ASN A 8 7.43 -12.58 10.25
CA ASN A 8 6.64 -12.54 9.02
C ASN A 8 5.22 -12.09 9.39
N MET A 9 4.86 -10.85 9.06
CA MET A 9 3.54 -10.30 9.32
C MET A 9 2.74 -10.30 8.04
N GLU A 10 1.57 -10.92 8.10
CA GLU A 10 0.60 -10.90 7.03
C GLU A 10 -0.51 -9.89 7.33
N ILE A 11 -1.12 -9.42 6.26
CA ILE A 11 -2.32 -8.59 6.30
C ILE A 11 -3.40 -9.30 7.15
N GLY A 12 -4.00 -8.57 8.11
CA GLY A 12 -5.02 -9.11 9.03
C GLY A 12 -4.47 -9.83 10.25
N ASN A 13 -3.14 -9.99 10.39
CA ASN A 13 -2.57 -10.48 11.66
C ASN A 13 -2.86 -9.50 12.80
N ILE A 14 -3.14 -10.04 14.00
CA ILE A 14 -3.43 -9.25 15.20
C ILE A 14 -2.11 -8.76 15.82
N ILE A 15 -2.00 -7.45 16.00
CA ILE A 15 -0.92 -6.77 16.69
C ILE A 15 -1.39 -6.34 18.08
N HIS A 16 -0.54 -6.60 19.07
CA HIS A 16 -0.75 -6.16 20.45
C HIS A 16 0.15 -4.96 20.73
N VAL A 17 -0.41 -3.76 20.70
CA VAL A 17 0.31 -2.53 21.01
C VAL A 17 0.27 -2.32 22.51
N LYS A 18 1.45 -2.34 23.14
CA LYS A 18 1.60 -2.08 24.56
C LYS A 18 1.81 -0.58 24.80
N HIS A 19 0.77 0.11 25.24
CA HIS A 19 0.85 1.48 25.75
C HIS A 19 1.06 1.45 27.28
N PRO A 20 1.72 2.44 27.91
CA PRO A 20 1.96 2.44 29.36
C PRO A 20 0.72 2.24 30.25
N LEU A 21 -0.46 2.59 29.73
CA LEU A 21 -1.72 2.55 30.48
C LEU A 21 -2.69 1.46 30.00
N VAL A 22 -2.48 0.88 28.81
CA VAL A 22 -3.45 -0.03 28.19
C VAL A 22 -2.79 -0.92 27.14
N MET A 23 -3.33 -2.12 26.93
CA MET A 23 -3.01 -2.93 25.75
C MET A 23 -4.08 -2.74 24.69
N ILE A 24 -3.66 -2.39 23.49
CA ILE A 24 -4.54 -2.16 22.35
C ILE A 24 -4.35 -3.33 21.38
N GLN A 25 -5.43 -3.97 20.99
CA GLN A 25 -5.44 -4.97 19.92
C GLN A 25 -5.84 -4.28 18.62
N THR A 26 -5.01 -4.41 17.60
CA THR A 26 -5.22 -3.86 16.26
C THR A 26 -4.85 -4.91 15.22
N GLU A 27 -5.11 -4.64 13.95
CA GLU A 27 -4.75 -5.54 12.86
C GLU A 27 -3.70 -4.91 11.95
N VAL A 28 -2.89 -5.74 11.30
CA VAL A 28 -2.07 -5.32 10.16
C VAL A 28 -2.98 -4.90 9.03
N LEU A 29 -2.83 -3.67 8.57
CA LEU A 29 -3.61 -3.13 7.46
C LEU A 29 -2.79 -3.14 6.19
N GLU A 30 -1.54 -2.67 6.26
CA GLU A 30 -0.64 -2.55 5.11
C GLU A 30 0.81 -2.73 5.57
N TYR A 31 1.67 -3.19 4.67
CA TYR A 31 3.10 -3.24 4.89
C TYR A 31 3.87 -3.02 3.59
N GLU A 32 5.09 -2.49 3.71
CA GLU A 32 6.07 -2.43 2.62
C GLU A 32 7.14 -3.48 2.89
N HIS A 33 7.35 -4.38 1.92
CA HIS A 33 8.30 -5.48 2.02
C HIS A 33 9.44 -5.28 1.04
N ASN A 34 10.65 -5.26 1.55
CA ASN A 34 11.85 -5.27 0.73
C ASN A 34 12.18 -6.70 0.33
N ILE A 35 11.96 -7.00 -0.94
CA ILE A 35 12.12 -8.34 -1.52
C ILE A 35 13.58 -8.82 -1.44
N LEU A 36 14.55 -7.91 -1.50
CA LEU A 36 15.98 -8.27 -1.48
C LEU A 36 16.47 -8.65 -0.08
N THR A 37 15.94 -7.98 0.95
CA THR A 37 16.34 -8.21 2.34
C THR A 37 15.36 -9.11 3.10
N GLU A 38 14.22 -9.42 2.48
CA GLU A 38 13.06 -10.11 3.05
C GLU A 38 12.48 -9.44 4.30
N LYS A 39 12.75 -8.15 4.50
CA LYS A 39 12.31 -7.39 5.67
C LYS A 39 11.11 -6.51 5.38
N ILE A 40 10.29 -6.31 6.41
CA ILE A 40 9.26 -5.28 6.42
C ILE A 40 9.92 -3.94 6.75
N GLU A 41 9.81 -2.96 5.85
CA GLU A 41 10.37 -1.62 6.01
C GLU A 41 9.36 -0.63 6.61
N LEU A 42 8.08 -0.80 6.27
CA LEU A 42 6.98 0.00 6.80
C LEU A 42 5.82 -0.92 7.19
N LEU A 43 5.21 -0.66 8.35
CA LEU A 43 4.06 -1.40 8.85
C LEU A 43 2.98 -0.43 9.31
N ILE A 44 1.78 -0.55 8.73
CA ILE A 44 0.59 0.22 9.09
C ILE A 44 -0.41 -0.73 9.75
N PHE A 45 -0.80 -0.40 10.97
CA PHE A 45 -1.75 -1.18 11.77
C PHE A 45 -2.81 -0.27 12.37
N GLY A 46 -4.00 -0.81 12.61
CA GLY A 46 -5.12 -0.04 13.12
C GLY A 46 -6.39 -0.86 13.25
N ASN A 47 -7.47 -0.20 13.65
CA ASN A 47 -8.80 -0.77 13.84
C ASN A 47 -9.86 -0.16 12.89
N TYR A 48 -9.43 0.56 11.85
CA TYR A 48 -10.31 1.11 10.84
C TYR A 48 -10.49 0.14 9.67
N THR A 49 -11.71 0.09 9.15
CA THR A 49 -12.05 -0.77 8.00
C THR A 49 -11.23 -0.36 6.79
N ARG A 50 -10.55 -1.32 6.19
CA ARG A 50 -9.69 -1.09 5.03
C ARG A 50 -10.57 -0.76 3.81
N ASP A 51 -10.52 0.48 3.31
CA ASP A 51 -11.19 0.84 2.05
C ASP A 51 -10.33 0.43 0.85
N VAL A 52 -10.18 -0.90 0.70
CA VAL A 52 -9.43 -1.51 -0.39
C VAL A 52 -10.02 -1.12 -1.74
N LYS A 53 -11.34 -0.95 -1.81
CA LYS A 53 -12.07 -0.58 -3.02
C LYS A 53 -11.64 0.80 -3.52
N SER A 54 -11.68 1.82 -2.66
CA SER A 54 -11.24 3.16 -3.02
C SER A 54 -9.78 3.17 -3.51
N LYS A 55 -8.89 2.39 -2.88
CA LYS A 55 -7.49 2.28 -3.33
C LYS A 55 -7.37 1.68 -4.72
N PHE A 56 -8.09 0.59 -5.01
CA PHE A 56 -8.08 -0.03 -6.35
C PHE A 56 -8.70 0.89 -7.40
N ASP A 57 -9.77 1.60 -7.06
CA ASP A 57 -10.43 2.56 -7.94
C ASP A 57 -9.46 3.72 -8.30
N ASN A 58 -8.71 4.24 -7.31
CA ASN A 58 -7.69 5.26 -7.53
C ASN A 58 -6.55 4.76 -8.43
N ILE A 59 -6.06 3.53 -8.22
CA ILE A 59 -5.02 2.94 -9.08
C ILE A 59 -5.53 2.82 -10.52
N LYS A 60 -6.76 2.33 -10.70
CA LYS A 60 -7.40 2.19 -12.02
C LYS A 60 -7.51 3.55 -12.72
N GLU A 61 -7.91 4.59 -12.01
CA GLU A 61 -8.02 5.94 -12.54
C GLU A 61 -6.65 6.50 -12.97
N ASN A 62 -5.62 6.32 -12.13
CA ASN A 62 -4.26 6.73 -12.47
C ASN A 62 -3.71 6.04 -13.72
N VAL A 63 -3.93 4.72 -13.86
CA VAL A 63 -3.53 3.97 -15.06
C VAL A 63 -4.25 4.49 -16.30
N LYS A 64 -5.56 4.77 -16.19
CA LYS A 64 -6.34 5.34 -17.30
C LYS A 64 -5.80 6.71 -17.71
N ASN A 65 -5.52 7.59 -16.74
CA ASN A 65 -4.98 8.92 -17.00
C ASN A 65 -3.60 8.86 -17.68
N LEU A 66 -2.72 7.93 -17.27
CA LEU A 66 -1.44 7.70 -17.93
C LEU A 66 -1.61 7.22 -19.38
N ALA A 67 -2.51 6.26 -19.62
CA ALA A 67 -2.79 5.78 -20.97
C ALA A 67 -3.29 6.91 -21.88
N GLU A 68 -4.20 7.76 -21.40
CA GLU A 68 -4.67 8.92 -22.15
C GLU A 68 -3.56 9.94 -22.44
N GLN A 69 -2.63 10.14 -21.50
CA GLN A 69 -1.47 11.01 -21.71
C GLN A 69 -0.53 10.45 -22.78
N PHE A 70 -0.25 9.14 -22.79
CA PHE A 70 0.57 8.52 -23.83
C PHE A 70 -0.06 8.64 -25.21
N THR A 71 -1.36 8.37 -25.35
CA THR A 71 -2.06 8.55 -26.63
C THR A 71 -1.99 10.00 -27.12
N LYS A 72 -2.15 10.98 -26.22
CA LYS A 72 -2.00 12.40 -26.58
C LYS A 72 -0.57 12.73 -27.02
N GLN A 73 0.44 12.18 -26.35
CA GLN A 73 1.84 12.36 -26.71
C GLN A 73 2.14 11.77 -28.10
N GLU A 74 1.67 10.55 -28.39
CA GLU A 74 1.84 9.94 -29.73
C GLU A 74 1.21 10.79 -30.85
N ILE A 75 0.02 11.33 -30.61
CA ILE A 75 -0.65 12.23 -31.58
C ILE A 75 0.17 13.50 -31.82
N ILE A 76 0.74 14.09 -30.75
CA ILE A 76 1.57 15.31 -30.86
C ILE A 76 2.86 15.01 -31.62
N ILE A 77 3.53 13.89 -31.31
CA ILE A 77 4.75 13.46 -32.00
C ILE A 77 4.46 13.31 -33.49
N ASN A 78 3.41 12.57 -33.87
CA ASN A 78 3.05 12.34 -35.26
C ASN A 78 2.71 13.63 -36.04
N LYS A 79 2.25 14.68 -35.37
CA LYS A 79 2.00 16.02 -35.97
C LYS A 79 3.27 16.86 -36.13
N GLN A 80 4.35 16.52 -35.42
CA GLN A 80 5.61 17.26 -35.44
C GLN A 80 6.65 16.62 -36.36
N THR A 81 6.59 15.30 -36.57
CA THR A 81 7.50 14.56 -37.45
C THR A 81 6.99 14.34 -38.88
N ASN A 82 5.70 14.60 -39.15
CA ASN A 82 5.12 14.64 -40.50
C ASN A 82 4.67 16.07 -40.84
#